data_AF-A0A7J4J1C4-F1
#
_entry.id   AF-A0A7J4J1C4-F1
#
_cell.length_a   1.000
_cell.length_b   1.000
_cell.length_c   1.000
_cell.angle_alpha   90.00
_cell.angle_beta   90.00
_cell.angle_gamma   90.00
#
_symmetry.space_group_name_H-M   'P 1'
#
loop_
_entity.id
_entity.type
_entity.pdbx_description
1 polymer ?
#
loop_
_entity_poly.entity_id
_entity_poly.type
_entity_poly.pdbx_seq_one_letter_code
_entity_poly.pdbx_strand_id
1 'polypeptide(L)' 'MNEKILRLVGLLGVIIVIVNLVLFAFTIITPFVFWIILLLGAVLAYGVVPLLRKKN' A
#
# COMPACT_ATOMS: atom_id res chain seq x y z
N MET A 1 -9.44 17.52 6.26
CA MET A 1 -8.57 17.18 5.12
C MET A 1 -9.38 16.35 4.14
N ASN A 2 -9.62 16.87 2.93
CA ASN A 2 -10.62 16.39 1.97
C ASN A 2 -10.62 14.85 1.86
N GLU A 3 -11.78 14.22 1.99
CA GLU A 3 -12.00 12.76 1.82
C GLU A 3 -11.32 12.20 0.56
N LYS A 4 -11.13 13.07 -0.44
CA LYS A 4 -10.34 12.84 -1.66
C LYS A 4 -8.92 12.36 -1.37
N ILE A 5 -8.19 12.94 -0.41
CA ILE A 5 -6.80 12.56 -0.08
C ILE A 5 -6.77 11.17 0.57
N LEU A 6 -7.69 10.88 1.48
CA LEU A 6 -7.76 9.56 2.12
C LEU A 6 -8.09 8.46 1.10
N ARG A 7 -9.04 8.74 0.18
CA ARG A 7 -9.35 7.85 -0.95
C ARG A 7 -8.18 7.70 -1.91
N LEU A 8 -7.45 8.77 -2.23
CA LEU A 8 -6.29 8.73 -3.12
C LEU A 8 -5.15 7.89 -2.53
N VAL A 9 -4.84 8.09 -1.23
CA VAL A 9 -3.81 7.31 -0.53
C VAL A 9 -4.19 5.83 -0.45
N GLY A 10 -5.47 5.53 -0.17
CA GLY A 10 -5.98 4.16 -0.20
C GLY A 10 -5.89 3.52 -1.60
N LEU A 11 -6.28 4.26 -2.64
CA LEU A 11 -6.22 3.80 -4.03
C LEU A 11 -4.78 3.54 -4.47
N LEU A 12 -3.85 4.45 -4.15
CA LEU A 12 -2.42 4.29 -4.45
C LEU A 12 -1.84 3.07 -3.74
N GLY A 13 -2.19 2.86 -2.47
CA GLY A 13 -1.77 1.67 -1.72
C GLY A 13 -2.24 0.37 -2.37
N VAL A 14 -3.51 0.31 -2.81
CA VAL A 14 -4.07 -0.85 -3.52
C VAL A 14 -3.34 -1.07 -4.85
N ILE A 15 -3.11 -0.02 -5.64
CA ILE A 15 -2.40 -0.12 -6.92
C ILE A 15 -0.99 -0.67 -6.72
N ILE A 16 -0.25 -0.19 -5.71
CA ILE A 16 1.10 -0.68 -5.41
C ILE A 16 1.08 -2.18 -5.07
N VAL A 17 0.11 -2.64 -4.29
CA VAL A 17 -0.02 -4.07 -3.95
C VAL A 17 -0.36 -4.92 -5.18
N ILE A 18 -1.25 -4.43 -6.05
CA ILE A 18 -1.60 -5.13 -7.30
C ILE A 18 -0.38 -5.24 -8.21
N VAL A 19 0.35 -4.14 -8.42
CA VAL A 19 1.58 -4.15 -9.23
C VAL A 19 2.61 -5.10 -8.62
N ASN A 20 2.78 -5.10 -7.30
CA ASN A 20 3.69 -6.02 -6.61
C ASN A 20 3.31 -7.49 -6.82
N LEU A 21 2.02 -7.83 -6.79
CA LEU A 21 1.52 -9.18 -7.10
C LEU A 21 1.81 -9.57 -8.55
N VAL A 22 1.61 -8.66 -9.50
CA VAL A 22 1.91 -8.90 -10.92
C VAL A 22 3.40 -9.13 -11.12
N LEU A 23 4.26 -8.27 -10.55
CA LEU A 23 5.71 -8.42 -10.63
C LEU A 23 6.19 -9.74 -10.02
N PHE A 24 5.57 -10.18 -8.93
CA PHE A 24 5.87 -11.47 -8.31
C PHE A 24 5.43 -12.65 -9.18
N ALA A 25 4.25 -12.57 -9.80
CA ALA A 25 3.73 -13.61 -10.70
C ALA A 25 4.63 -13.80 -11.93
N PHE A 26 5.18 -12.71 -12.47
CA PHE A 26 6.19 -12.76 -13.55
C PHE A 26 7.60 -13.11 -13.07
N THR A 27 7.78 -13.46 -11.79
CA THR A 27 9.08 -13.78 -11.17
C THR A 27 10.15 -12.68 -11.36
N ILE A 28 9.72 -11.43 -11.61
CA ILE A 28 10.59 -10.27 -11.82
C ILE A 28 11.24 -9.83 -10.50
N ILE A 29 10.51 -10.01 -9.39
CA ILE A 29 10.98 -9.67 -8.05
C ILE A 29 11.17 -10.93 -7.22
N THR A 30 12.17 -10.91 -6.34
CA THR A 30 12.42 -12.04 -5.45
C THR A 30 11.35 -12.12 -4.35
N PRO A 31 11.12 -13.31 -3.75
CA PRO A 31 10.21 -13.46 -2.63
C PRO A 31 10.51 -12.48 -1.49
N PHE A 32 11.79 -12.22 -1.22
CA PHE A 32 12.21 -11.28 -0.19
C PHE A 32 11.72 -9.84 -0.47
N VAL A 33 11.89 -9.36 -1.71
CA VAL A 33 11.43 -8.03 -2.12
C VAL A 33 9.90 -7.93 -2.05
N PHE A 34 9.20 -8.99 -2.47
CA PHE A 34 7.75 -9.06 -2.38
C PHE A 34 7.24 -8.88 -0.94
N TRP A 35 7.82 -9.60 0.01
CA TRP A 35 7.44 -9.51 1.42
C TRP A 35 7.72 -8.13 2.02
N ILE A 36 8.84 -7.48 1.64
CA ILE A 36 9.16 -6.12 2.10
C ILE A 36 8.09 -5.12 1.63
N ILE A 37 7.74 -5.17 0.34
CA ILE A 37 6.74 -4.25 -0.24
C ILE A 37 5.37 -4.49 0.40
N LEU A 38 5.02 -5.75 0.66
CA LEU A 38 3.76 -6.12 1.29
C LEU A 38 3.68 -5.64 2.75
N LEU A 39 4.78 -5.77 3.52
CA LEU A 39 4.91 -5.21 4.86
C LEU A 39 4.79 -3.68 4.86
N LEU A 40 5.47 -3.00 3.94
CA LEU A 40 5.37 -1.54 3.78
C LEU A 40 3.94 -1.10 3.47
N GLY A 41 3.27 -1.79 2.54
CA GLY A 41 1.86 -1.54 2.23
C GLY A 41 0.95 -1.71 3.44
N ALA A 42 1.16 -2.78 4.23
CA ALA A 42 0.41 -3.04 5.45
C ALA A 42 0.64 -1.95 6.52
N VAL A 43 1.89 -1.52 6.73
CA VAL A 43 2.23 -0.44 7.68
C VAL A 43 1.61 0.88 7.26
N LEU A 44 1.61 1.21 5.96
CA LEU A 44 0.95 2.41 5.46
C LEU A 44 -0.58 2.32 5.64
N ALA A 45 -1.19 1.17 5.38
CA ALA A 45 -2.62 0.96 5.53
C ALA A 45 -3.09 0.98 6.99
N TYR A 46 -2.35 0.36 7.91
CA TYR A 46 -2.72 0.25 9.33
C TYR A 46 -2.17 1.37 10.22
N GLY A 47 -1.08 2.03 9.82
CA GLY A 47 -0.50 3.15 10.55
C GLY A 47 -1.02 4.47 9.99
N VAL A 48 -0.68 4.74 8.73
CA VAL A 48 -0.89 6.07 8.13
C VAL A 48 -2.36 6.37 7.88
N VAL A 49 -3.13 5.45 7.32
CA VAL A 49 -4.57 5.70 7.02
C VAL A 49 -5.39 6.00 8.29
N PRO A 50 -5.32 5.23 9.40
CA PRO A 50 -6.06 5.57 10.61
C PRO A 50 -5.51 6.79 11.34
N LEU A 51 -4.20 7.06 11.30
CA LEU A 51 -3.64 8.31 11.83
C LEU A 51 -4.18 9.53 11.08
N LEU A 52 -4.26 9.46 9.75
CA LEU A 52 -4.85 10.51 8.92
C LEU A 52 -6.36 10.63 9.11
N ARG A 53 -7.06 9.54 9.42
CA ARG A 53 -8.49 9.52 9.74
C ARG A 53 -8.78 10.12 11.13
N LYS A 54 -7.92 9.87 12.13
CA LYS A 54 -8.09 10.34 13.53
C LYS A 54 -7.72 11.81 13.72
N LYS A 55 -6.89 12.38 12.84
CA LYS A 55 -6.47 13.80 12.88
C LYS A 55 -7.56 14.76 12.36
N ASN A 56 -8.76 14.27 12.06
CA ASN A 56 -9.89 15.00 11.53
C ASN A 56 -11.17 14.60 12.27
#